data_AF-A0A7W1LHY7-F1
#
_entry.id   AF-A0A7W1LHY7-F1
#
_cell.length_a   1.000
_cell.length_b   1.000
_cell.length_c   1.000
_cell.angle_alpha   90.00
_cell.angle_beta   90.00
_cell.angle_gamma   90.00
#
_symmetry.space_group_name_H-M   'P 1'
#
loop_
_entity.id
_entity.type
_entity.pdbx_description
1 polymer ?
#
loop_
_entity_poly.entity_id
_entity_poly.type
_entity_poly.pdbx_seq_one_letter_code
_entity_poly.pdbx_strand_id
1 'polypeptide(L)' 'MTVLDIAPIRAEGLPAEVRIYEVGPRDGLQNESVIVPVEVKAEFIARLAAAGLTTI' A
#
# COMPACT_ATOMS: atom_id res chain seq x y z
N MET A 1 5.08 21.52 24.57
CA MET A 1 4.63 21.02 23.26
C MET A 1 4.65 19.51 23.34
N THR A 2 3.57 18.93 23.84
CA THR A 2 3.47 17.50 24.15
C THR A 2 3.23 16.73 22.86
N VAL A 3 4.14 15.81 22.55
CA VAL A 3 3.94 14.78 21.53
C VAL A 3 2.86 13.86 22.09
N LEU A 4 1.69 13.79 21.44
CA LEU A 4 0.70 12.79 21.77
C LEU A 4 1.25 11.43 21.31
N ASP A 5 1.57 10.56 22.27
CA ASP A 5 1.74 9.13 21.99
C ASP A 5 0.44 8.62 21.39
N ILE A 6 0.44 8.37 20.08
CA ILE A 6 -0.70 7.77 19.37
C ILE A 6 -0.67 6.27 19.68
N ALA A 7 -1.16 5.91 20.87
CA ALA A 7 -1.40 4.51 21.19
C ALA A 7 -2.41 3.95 20.18
N PRO A 8 -2.20 2.74 19.64
CA PRO A 8 -3.13 2.15 18.70
C PRO A 8 -4.50 1.98 19.36
N ILE A 9 -5.51 2.66 18.82
CA ILE A 9 -6.90 2.53 19.24
C ILE A 9 -7.39 1.16 18.77
N ARG A 10 -7.57 0.23 19.71
CA ARG A 10 -8.29 -1.02 19.43
C ARG A 10 -9.78 -0.73 19.50
N ALA A 11 -10.42 -0.62 18.34
CA ALA A 11 -11.87 -0.53 18.27
C ALA A 11 -12.49 -1.91 18.52
N GLU A 12 -13.45 -1.99 19.43
CA GLU A 12 -14.23 -3.20 19.65
C GLU A 12 -15.03 -3.56 18.38
N GLY A 13 -15.12 -4.85 18.05
CA GLY A 13 -15.90 -5.34 16.91
C GLY A 13 -15.21 -5.31 15.54
N LEU A 14 -13.90 -5.03 15.47
CA LEU A 14 -13.15 -5.16 14.21
C LEU A 14 -13.03 -6.63 13.76
N PRO A 15 -12.93 -6.87 12.45
CA PRO A 15 -12.63 -8.20 11.92
C PRO A 15 -11.30 -8.75 12.44
N ALA A 16 -11.22 -10.08 12.58
CA ALA A 16 -10.00 -10.76 13.00
C ALA A 16 -8.87 -10.68 11.95
N GLU A 17 -9.23 -10.48 10.68
CA GLU A 17 -8.30 -10.37 9.57
C GLU A 17 -8.85 -9.37 8.55
N VAL A 18 -7.93 -8.65 7.89
CA VAL A 18 -8.22 -7.81 6.73
C VAL A 18 -7.28 -8.21 5.60
N ARG A 19 -7.77 -8.11 4.36
CA ARG A 19 -6.93 -8.25 3.17
C ARG A 19 -6.72 -6.90 2.52
N ILE A 20 -5.47 -6.56 2.28
CA ILE A 20 -5.08 -5.36 1.52
C ILE A 20 -5.03 -5.74 0.05
N TYR A 21 -5.74 -4.98 -0.78
CA TYR A 21 -5.67 -5.04 -2.24
C TYR A 21 -4.96 -3.78 -2.70
N GLU A 22 -3.70 -3.93 -3.10
CA GLU A 22 -2.95 -2.83 -3.68
C GLU A 22 -3.33 -2.67 -5.15
N VAL A 23 -3.48 -1.43 -5.61
CA VAL A 23 -3.93 -1.10 -6.97
C VAL A 23 -3.09 0.00 -7.62
N GLY A 24 -2.13 0.56 -6.88
CA GLY A 24 -1.19 1.59 -7.32
C GLY A 24 -0.47 1.25 -8.63
N PRO A 25 0.03 0.02 -8.85
CA PRO A 25 0.65 -0.35 -10.12
C PRO A 25 -0.28 -0.21 -11.34
N ARG A 26 -1.60 -0.26 -11.14
CA ARG A 26 -2.62 -0.09 -12.17
C ARG A 26 -3.23 1.31 -12.13
N ASP A 27 -4.08 1.61 -11.16
CA ASP A 27 -4.82 2.88 -11.07
C ASP A 27 -3.89 4.07 -10.81
N GLY A 28 -2.91 3.90 -9.91
CA GLY A 28 -1.96 4.97 -9.59
C GLY A 28 -1.14 5.37 -10.80
N LEU A 29 -0.45 4.40 -11.41
CA LEU A 29 0.42 4.65 -12.57
C LEU A 29 -0.34 5.01 -13.86
N GLN A 30 -1.65 4.72 -13.94
CA GLN A 30 -2.49 5.20 -15.04
C GLN A 30 -2.78 6.70 -14.97
N ASN A 31 -2.78 7.29 -13.77
CA ASN A 31 -3.00 8.72 -13.57
C ASN A 31 -1.72 9.56 -13.76
N GLU A 32 -0.58 8.93 -14.00
CA GLU A 32 0.66 9.64 -14.29
C GLU A 32 0.63 10.27 -15.68
N SER A 33 1.04 11.53 -15.76
CA SER A 33 1.04 12.31 -16.99
C SER A 33 2.03 11.79 -18.05
N VAL A 34 2.97 10.95 -17.64
CA VAL A 34 4.02 10.37 -18.49
C VAL A 34 3.98 8.85 -18.42
N ILE A 35 4.37 8.20 -19.51
CA ILE A 35 4.50 6.74 -19.54
C ILE A 35 5.65 6.33 -18.61
N VAL A 36 5.30 5.58 -17.56
CA VAL A 36 6.28 4.99 -16.66
C VAL A 36 6.96 3.79 -17.34
N PRO A 37 8.30 3.75 -17.41
CA PRO A 37 9.05 2.61 -17.98
C PRO A 37 8.74 1.29 -17.29
N VAL A 38 8.85 0.19 -18.03
CA VAL A 38 8.43 -1.15 -17.54
C VAL A 38 9.28 -1.60 -16.35
N GLU A 39 10.56 -1.24 -16.35
CA GLU A 39 11.53 -1.61 -15.31
C GLU A 39 11.16 -0.96 -13.98
N VAL A 40 10.72 0.30 -14.02
CA VAL A 40 10.25 1.04 -12.84
C VAL A 40 8.97 0.42 -12.29
N LYS A 41 8.04 0.01 -13.17
CA LYS A 41 6.82 -0.71 -12.76
C LYS A 41 7.15 -2.04 -12.09
N ALA A 42 8.09 -2.80 -12.65
CA ALA A 42 8.52 -4.08 -12.13
C ALA A 42 9.19 -3.94 -10.75
N GLU A 43 10.08 -2.95 -10.58
CA GLU A 43 10.69 -2.66 -9.28
C GLU A 43 9.63 -2.27 -8.23
N PHE A 44 8.66 -1.44 -8.62
CA PHE A 44 7.60 -1.02 -7.72
C PHE A 44 6.77 -2.21 -7.22
N ILE A 45 6.32 -3.10 -8.11
CA ILE A 45 5.60 -4.33 -7.74
C ILE A 45 6.45 -5.23 -6.85
N ALA A 46 7.74 -5.40 -7.16
CA ALA A 46 8.63 -6.22 -6.35
C ALA A 46 8.78 -5.70 -4.91
N ARG A 47 8.83 -4.37 -4.75
CA ARG A 47 8.89 -3.73 -3.43
C ARG A 47 7.58 -3.88 -2.65
N LEU A 48 6.43 -3.79 -3.33
CA LEU A 48 5.12 -4.04 -2.72
C LEU A 48 5.00 -5.49 -2.23
N ALA A 49 5.46 -6.46 -3.04
CA ALA A 49 5.51 -7.86 -2.63
C ALA A 49 6.46 -8.08 -1.43
N ALA A 50 7.64 -7.45 -1.45
CA ALA A 50 8.60 -7.52 -0.34
C ALA A 50 8.05 -6.87 0.96
N ALA A 51 7.08 -5.96 0.87
CA ALA A 51 6.37 -5.39 2.01
C ALA A 51 5.30 -6.33 2.60
N GLY A 52 5.12 -7.53 2.04
CA GLY A 52 4.19 -8.54 2.53
C GLY A 52 2.79 -8.48 1.90
N LEU A 53 2.60 -7.68 0.85
CA LEU A 53 1.33 -7.66 0.11
C LEU A 53 1.21 -8.92 -0.74
N THR A 54 0.06 -9.59 -0.61
CA THR A 54 -0.26 -10.82 -1.35
C THR A 54 -1.20 -10.58 -2.53
N THR A 55 -1.70 -9.36 -2.69
CA THR A 55 -2.54 -8.94 -3.81
C THR A 55 -2.17 -7.51 -4.21
N ILE A 56 -1.64 -7.38 -5.43
CA ILE A 56 -0.99 -6.19 -6.00
C ILE A 56 -1.51 -5.96 -7.42
#